data_AF-A0AA37BHM7-F1
#
_entry.id   AF-A0AA37BHM7-F1
#
_cell.length_a   1.000
_cell.length_b   1.000
_cell.length_c   1.000
_cell.angle_alpha   90.00
_cell.angle_beta   90.00
_cell.angle_gamma   90.00
#
_symmetry.space_group_name_H-M   'P 1'
#
loop_
_entity.id
_entity.type
_entity.pdbx_description
1 polymer ?
#
loop_
_entity_poly.entity_id
_entity_poly.type
_entity_poly.pdbx_seq_one_letter_code
_entity_poly.pdbx_strand_id
1 'polypeptide(L)'
;MRSLTRRALLRSGALGTAAATLTGCAGEEPGPAPAPPPDPETVLLRQLIEEKERTVALYAALPSRRLAPFRRRHEAHLAELRRRLPAGNVPEPGVPASPSTSPSTSPSTSPSAAPSVSGSPSPSPAPSLRKLRDLERRAAALRPRQTEGVSPALAQLIACIGACEAAHAVALPRSL
;
A
#
# COMPACT_ATOMS: atom_id res chain seq x y z
N MET A 1 -2.28 29.78 41.71
CA MET A 1 -2.88 28.76 42.60
C MET A 1 -3.46 27.68 41.71
N ARG A 2 -3.15 26.38 41.73
CA ARG A 2 -2.22 25.52 42.47
C ARG A 2 -1.87 24.39 41.49
N SER A 3 -0.58 24.09 41.34
CA SER A 3 -0.10 22.85 40.71
C SER A 3 -0.54 21.66 41.57
N LEU A 4 -1.07 20.60 40.97
CA LEU A 4 -1.32 19.35 41.69
C LEU A 4 -0.27 18.31 41.30
N THR A 5 0.49 17.93 42.32
CA THR A 5 1.68 17.11 42.32
C THR A 5 1.35 15.62 42.40
N ARG A 6 2.22 14.82 41.77
CA ARG A 6 2.32 13.36 41.83
C ARG A 6 2.42 12.81 43.27
N ARG A 7 1.77 11.66 43.51
CA ARG A 7 2.16 10.49 44.35
C ARG A 7 0.97 9.99 45.19
N ALA A 8 0.40 8.87 44.76
CA ALA A 8 -0.21 7.92 45.68
C ALA A 8 0.67 6.66 45.65
N LEU A 9 1.55 6.58 46.65
CA LEU A 9 2.27 5.39 47.05
C LEU A 9 1.27 4.45 47.72
N LEU A 10 1.12 3.23 47.20
CA LEU A 10 0.59 2.11 47.98
C LEU A 10 1.62 0.99 47.92
N ARG A 11 2.24 0.78 49.08
CA ARG A 11 3.29 -0.19 49.40
C ARG A 11 2.77 -1.03 50.56
N SER A 12 2.38 -2.27 50.31
CA SER A 12 2.31 -3.41 51.25
C SER A 12 1.70 -4.57 50.46
N GLY A 13 2.20 -5.80 50.42
CA GLY A 13 3.22 -6.51 51.18
C GLY A 13 2.72 -7.95 51.37
N ALA A 14 3.51 -8.97 51.03
CA ALA A 14 3.42 -10.32 51.58
C ALA A 14 4.59 -11.18 51.11
N LEU A 15 5.34 -11.74 52.06
CA LEU A 15 6.31 -12.80 51.85
C LEU A 15 5.59 -14.09 51.41
N GLY A 16 6.23 -14.84 50.50
CA GLY A 16 5.85 -16.21 50.18
C GLY A 16 6.97 -16.90 49.41
N THR A 17 7.91 -17.50 50.13
CA THR A 17 8.89 -18.45 49.59
C THR A 17 8.21 -19.77 49.31
N ALA A 18 8.26 -20.27 48.06
CA ALA A 18 8.00 -21.68 47.77
C ALA A 18 8.75 -22.16 46.52
N ALA A 19 9.62 -23.14 46.77
CA ALA A 19 10.01 -24.28 45.95
C ALA A 19 10.59 -24.07 44.52
N ALA A 20 11.83 -24.52 44.39
CA ALA A 20 12.51 -24.81 43.14
C ALA A 20 11.86 -25.99 42.40
N THR A 21 11.64 -25.81 41.10
CA THR A 21 11.63 -26.90 40.12
C THR A 21 12.62 -26.54 39.01
N LEU A 22 13.77 -27.21 39.01
CA LEU A 22 14.74 -27.18 37.91
C LEU A 22 14.18 -28.02 36.77
N THR A 23 13.48 -27.39 35.82
CA THR A 23 13.11 -27.99 34.54
C THR A 23 13.76 -27.17 33.43
N GLY A 24 14.44 -27.88 32.52
CA GLY A 24 15.48 -27.39 31.64
C GLY A 24 15.15 -26.11 30.86
N CYS A 25 16.07 -25.15 30.91
CA CYS A 25 16.15 -24.09 29.91
C CYS A 25 16.97 -24.62 28.74
N ALA A 26 16.29 -25.21 27.74
CA ALA A 26 16.80 -25.07 26.39
C ALA A 26 16.85 -23.55 26.14
N GLY A 27 18.05 -23.00 25.99
CA GLY A 27 18.21 -21.59 25.64
C GLY A 27 17.55 -21.38 24.29
N GLU A 28 16.34 -20.81 24.31
CA GLU A 28 15.75 -20.19 23.14
C GLU A 28 16.69 -19.04 22.78
N GLU A 29 17.58 -19.28 21.79
CA GLU A 29 18.34 -18.21 21.15
C GLU A 29 17.35 -17.09 20.81
N PRO A 30 17.54 -15.85 21.30
CA PRO A 30 16.63 -14.76 21.01
C PRO A 30 16.50 -14.62 19.51
N GLY A 31 15.38 -15.10 18.96
CA GLY A 31 15.09 -14.99 17.54
C GLY A 31 15.20 -13.52 17.12
N PRO A 32 15.67 -13.25 15.89
CA PRO A 32 15.86 -11.89 15.43
C PRO A 32 14.60 -11.06 15.66
N ALA A 33 14.78 -9.91 16.30
CA ALA A 33 13.67 -9.04 16.68
C ALA A 33 12.79 -8.74 15.45
N PRO A 34 11.45 -8.72 15.60
CA PRO A 34 10.56 -8.43 14.49
C PRO A 34 10.88 -7.06 13.91
N ALA A 35 10.83 -6.96 12.58
CA ALA A 35 11.06 -5.70 11.89
C ALA A 35 10.09 -4.62 12.39
N PRO A 36 10.53 -3.35 12.49
CA PRO A 36 9.65 -2.26 12.90
C PRO A 36 8.48 -2.12 11.91
N PRO A 37 7.31 -1.66 12.38
CA PRO A 37 6.17 -1.43 11.51
C PRO A 37 6.52 -0.38 10.44
N PRO A 38 5.92 -0.48 9.24
CA PRO A 38 6.18 0.48 8.17
C PRO A 38 5.71 1.88 8.57
N ASP A 39 6.43 2.89 8.08
CA ASP A 39 6.05 4.30 8.23
C ASP A 39 4.62 4.56 7.69
N PRO A 40 3.75 5.24 8.46
CA PRO A 40 2.36 5.46 8.08
C PRO A 40 2.18 6.24 6.77
N GLU A 41 3.05 7.22 6.49
CA GLU A 41 3.00 7.99 5.24
C GLU A 41 3.31 7.08 4.03
N THR A 42 4.26 6.17 4.20
CA THR A 42 4.60 5.14 3.21
C THR A 42 3.43 4.17 2.98
N VAL A 43 2.71 3.78 4.03
CA VAL A 43 1.50 2.94 3.91
C VAL A 43 0.41 3.68 3.13
N LEU A 44 0.15 4.95 3.44
CA LEU A 44 -0.82 5.77 2.72
C LEU A 44 -0.44 5.96 1.24
N LEU A 45 0.85 6.22 0.95
CA LEU A 45 1.33 6.34 -0.43
C LEU A 45 1.05 5.06 -1.23
N ARG A 46 1.30 3.88 -0.68
CA ARG A 46 0.96 2.60 -1.32
C ARG A 46 -0.53 2.45 -1.60
N GLN A 47 -1.37 2.79 -0.62
CA GLN A 47 -2.83 2.75 -0.80
C GLN A 47 -3.30 3.70 -1.92
N LEU A 48 -2.76 4.93 -1.96
CA LEU A 48 -3.09 5.90 -3.01
C LEU A 48 -2.61 5.43 -4.40
N ILE A 49 -1.46 4.77 -4.48
CA ILE A 49 -0.93 4.17 -5.71
C ILE A 49 -1.89 3.08 -6.21
N GLU A 50 -2.26 2.13 -5.36
CA GLU A 50 -3.19 1.04 -5.72
C GLU A 50 -4.56 1.59 -6.17
N GLU A 51 -5.08 2.60 -5.46
CA GLU A 51 -6.34 3.26 -5.83
C GLU A 51 -6.24 3.95 -7.21
N LYS A 52 -5.11 4.60 -7.49
CA LYS A 52 -4.86 5.26 -8.78
C LYS A 52 -4.68 4.27 -9.91
N GLU A 53 -3.98 3.16 -9.70
CA GLU A 53 -3.86 2.07 -10.67
C GLU A 53 -5.24 1.50 -11.03
N ARG A 54 -6.07 1.22 -10.03
CA ARG A 54 -7.44 0.76 -10.24
C ARG A 54 -8.27 1.77 -11.04
N THR A 55 -8.13 3.06 -10.74
CA THR A 55 -8.82 4.13 -11.47
C THR A 55 -8.38 4.20 -12.93
N VAL A 56 -7.06 4.16 -13.19
CA VAL A 56 -6.51 4.13 -14.56
C VAL A 56 -7.04 2.92 -15.34
N ALA A 57 -7.08 1.74 -14.73
CA ALA A 57 -7.60 0.53 -15.35
C ALA A 57 -9.09 0.65 -15.72
N LEU A 58 -9.91 1.24 -14.86
CA LEU A 58 -11.34 1.48 -15.14
C LEU A 58 -11.55 2.46 -16.29
N TYR A 59 -10.73 3.49 -16.39
CA TYR A 59 -10.73 4.40 -17.54
C TYR A 59 -10.26 3.71 -18.83
N ALA A 60 -9.27 2.83 -18.75
CA ALA A 60 -8.74 2.09 -19.90
C ALA A 60 -9.72 1.02 -20.43
N ALA A 61 -10.58 0.47 -19.57
CA ALA A 61 -11.57 -0.52 -19.93
C ALA A 61 -12.71 0.03 -20.83
N LEU A 62 -12.85 1.34 -20.97
CA LEU A 62 -13.82 1.97 -21.86
C LEU A 62 -13.15 2.43 -23.16
N PRO A 63 -13.54 1.90 -24.34
CA PRO A 63 -12.89 2.21 -25.61
C PRO A 63 -13.37 3.56 -26.19
N SER A 64 -13.11 4.68 -25.49
CA SER A 64 -13.42 6.03 -25.99
C SER A 64 -12.22 6.97 -25.90
N ARG A 65 -11.89 7.58 -27.04
CA ARG A 65 -10.85 8.62 -27.13
C ARG A 65 -11.18 9.85 -26.29
N ARG A 66 -12.46 10.11 -26.01
CA ARG A 66 -12.91 11.24 -25.17
C ARG A 66 -12.47 11.09 -23.70
N LEU A 67 -12.18 9.86 -23.27
CA LEU A 67 -11.69 9.57 -21.92
C LEU A 67 -10.17 9.68 -21.77
N ALA A 68 -9.43 9.78 -22.89
CA ALA A 68 -7.96 9.79 -22.87
C ALA A 68 -7.37 10.95 -22.02
N PRO A 69 -7.89 12.20 -22.06
CA PRO A 69 -7.35 13.27 -21.23
C PRO A 69 -7.47 12.99 -19.73
N PHE A 70 -8.59 12.42 -19.29
CA PHE A 70 -8.84 12.05 -17.89
C PHE A 70 -7.90 10.93 -17.44
N ARG A 71 -7.74 9.89 -18.28
CA ARG A 71 -6.81 8.79 -18.01
C ARG A 71 -5.37 9.29 -17.85
N ARG A 72 -4.89 10.13 -18.77
CA ARG A 72 -3.54 10.72 -18.68
C ARG A 72 -3.31 11.53 -17.41
N ARG A 73 -4.34 12.23 -16.91
CA ARG A 73 -4.22 12.97 -15.64
C ARG A 73 -4.06 12.02 -14.46
N HIS A 74 -4.82 10.92 -14.41
CA HIS A 74 -4.61 9.89 -13.39
C HIS A 74 -3.25 9.19 -13.49
N GLU A 75 -2.78 8.89 -14.70
CA GLU A 75 -1.44 8.34 -14.93
C GLU A 75 -0.34 9.31 -14.43
N ALA A 76 -0.49 10.61 -14.65
CA ALA A 76 0.44 11.61 -14.16
C ALA A 76 0.47 11.70 -12.62
N HIS A 77 -0.70 11.62 -11.97
CA HIS A 77 -0.78 11.55 -10.51
C HIS A 77 -0.17 10.26 -9.95
N LEU A 78 -0.45 9.12 -10.58
CA LEU A 78 0.15 7.84 -10.23
C LEU A 78 1.69 7.89 -10.34
N ALA A 79 2.22 8.48 -11.41
CA ALA A 79 3.66 8.64 -11.57
C ALA A 79 4.28 9.50 -10.46
N GLU A 80 3.60 10.60 -10.05
CA GLU A 80 4.07 11.44 -8.95
C GLU A 80 4.02 10.71 -7.59
N LEU A 81 2.97 9.94 -7.31
CA LEU A 81 2.88 9.14 -6.09
C LEU A 81 4.00 8.10 -6.03
N ARG A 82 4.27 7.39 -7.15
CA ARG A 82 5.37 6.42 -7.25
C ARG A 82 6.74 7.06 -7.06
N ARG A 83 6.97 8.28 -7.55
CA ARG A 83 8.23 9.02 -7.33
C ARG A 83 8.50 9.31 -5.86
N ARG A 84 7.44 9.44 -5.05
CA ARG A 84 7.53 9.74 -3.62
C ARG A 84 7.60 8.52 -2.73
N LEU A 85 7.35 7.33 -3.29
CA LEU A 85 7.48 6.10 -2.53
C LEU A 85 8.97 5.89 -2.21
N PRO A 86 9.36 5.79 -0.93
CA PRO A 86 10.73 5.44 -0.56
C PRO A 86 11.14 4.16 -1.27
N ALA A 87 12.30 4.18 -1.93
CA ALA A 87 12.93 2.94 -2.38
C ALA A 87 13.13 2.11 -1.12
N GLY A 88 12.49 0.94 -1.05
CA GLY A 88 12.64 0.05 0.10
C GLY A 88 14.14 -0.14 0.34
N ASN A 89 14.56 -0.12 1.60
CA ASN A 89 15.94 -0.33 2.00
C ASN A 89 16.39 -1.72 1.52
N VAL A 90 16.79 -1.83 0.26
CA VAL A 90 17.61 -2.92 -0.23
C VAL A 90 18.97 -2.66 0.42
N PRO A 91 19.48 -3.56 1.27
CA PRO A 91 20.87 -3.48 1.69
C PRO A 91 21.70 -3.42 0.41
N GLU A 92 22.41 -2.31 0.20
CA GLU A 92 23.39 -2.15 -0.88
C GLU A 92 24.29 -3.41 -0.90
N PRO A 93 24.22 -4.27 -1.92
CA PRO A 93 25.22 -5.29 -2.11
C PRO A 93 26.49 -4.55 -2.55
N GLY A 94 27.51 -4.54 -1.70
CA GLY A 94 28.84 -4.11 -2.11
C GLY A 94 29.25 -4.85 -3.39
N VAL A 95 29.50 -4.11 -4.46
CA VAL A 95 30.19 -4.58 -5.67
C VAL A 95 31.71 -4.37 -5.47
N PRO A 96 32.64 -5.06 -6.18
CA PRO A 96 32.44 -5.90 -7.37
C PRO A 96 33.28 -7.22 -7.43
N ALA A 97 32.89 -8.20 -8.28
CA ALA A 97 33.83 -9.04 -9.05
C ALA A 97 33.14 -9.97 -10.09
N SER A 98 33.50 -9.72 -11.36
CA SER A 98 33.77 -10.62 -12.50
C SER A 98 32.79 -11.69 -13.03
N PRO A 99 32.71 -11.83 -14.38
CA PRO A 99 31.86 -12.81 -15.05
C PRO A 99 32.55 -14.18 -15.14
N SER A 100 31.88 -15.25 -14.71
CA SER A 100 32.32 -16.62 -14.97
C SER A 100 31.33 -17.31 -15.90
N THR A 101 31.87 -17.77 -17.02
CA THR A 101 31.21 -18.39 -18.17
C THR A 101 30.95 -19.88 -17.96
N SER A 102 29.69 -20.27 -18.23
CA SER A 102 29.26 -21.51 -18.92
C SER A 102 29.42 -22.87 -18.21
N PRO A 103 28.87 -23.97 -18.78
CA PRO A 103 27.46 -24.34 -18.71
C PRO A 103 27.28 -25.78 -18.19
N SER A 104 26.06 -26.17 -17.78
CA SER A 104 25.74 -27.61 -17.78
C SER A 104 24.25 -27.90 -17.85
N THR A 105 23.94 -28.74 -18.82
CA THR A 105 22.66 -29.25 -19.28
C THR A 105 22.06 -30.28 -18.33
N SER A 106 20.74 -30.20 -18.10
CA SER A 106 19.81 -31.33 -18.28
C SER A 106 18.34 -30.89 -18.10
N PRO A 107 17.42 -31.31 -18.98
CA PRO A 107 15.99 -31.09 -18.82
C PRO A 107 15.38 -32.22 -17.98
N SER A 108 14.84 -31.91 -16.81
CA SER A 108 13.92 -32.82 -16.12
C SER A 108 12.49 -32.36 -16.37
N THR A 109 11.85 -33.08 -17.28
CA THR A 109 10.41 -33.08 -17.54
C THR A 109 9.67 -33.60 -16.31
N SER A 110 8.75 -32.79 -15.77
CA SER A 110 7.68 -33.27 -14.91
C SER A 110 6.40 -32.49 -15.21
N PRO A 111 5.38 -33.08 -15.85
CA PRO A 111 4.08 -32.44 -15.98
C PRO A 111 3.31 -32.67 -14.68
N SER A 112 3.38 -31.70 -13.77
CA SER A 112 2.44 -31.65 -12.63
C SER A 112 1.12 -31.08 -13.15
N ALA A 113 0.14 -31.96 -13.33
CA ALA A 113 -1.21 -31.62 -13.75
C ALA A 113 -1.89 -30.77 -12.67
N ALA A 114 -1.99 -29.46 -12.90
CA ALA A 114 -2.87 -28.60 -12.14
C ALA A 114 -4.33 -28.88 -12.55
N PRO A 115 -5.29 -28.93 -11.59
CA PRO A 115 -6.70 -29.00 -11.95
C PRO A 115 -7.06 -27.71 -12.70
N SER A 116 -7.39 -27.86 -13.98
CA SER A 116 -7.94 -26.80 -14.81
C SER A 116 -9.33 -26.46 -14.29
N VAL A 117 -9.40 -25.46 -13.40
CA VAL A 117 -10.66 -24.74 -13.15
C VAL A 117 -10.94 -23.85 -14.36
N SER A 118 -11.41 -24.47 -15.44
CA SER A 118 -12.08 -23.79 -16.56
C SER A 118 -13.44 -23.26 -16.11
N GLY A 119 -13.42 -22.27 -15.23
CA GLY A 119 -14.48 -21.29 -15.13
C GLY A 119 -14.01 -20.10 -15.94
N SER A 120 -14.49 -19.95 -17.19
CA SER A 120 -14.38 -18.65 -17.86
C SER A 120 -14.96 -17.61 -16.91
N PRO A 121 -14.20 -16.62 -16.42
CA PRO A 121 -14.79 -15.54 -15.67
C PRO A 121 -15.75 -14.86 -16.64
N SER A 122 -17.06 -14.96 -16.34
CA SER A 122 -18.08 -14.22 -17.07
C SER A 122 -17.61 -12.76 -17.15
N PRO A 123 -17.60 -12.13 -18.34
CA PRO A 123 -17.02 -10.81 -18.50
C PRO A 123 -17.71 -9.86 -17.52
N SER A 124 -16.94 -9.37 -16.55
CA SER A 124 -17.44 -8.35 -15.64
C SER A 124 -17.98 -7.19 -16.47
N PRO A 125 -19.20 -6.70 -16.21
CA PRO A 125 -19.82 -5.70 -17.06
C PRO A 125 -18.92 -4.47 -17.13
N ALA A 126 -18.65 -4.01 -18.36
CA ALA A 126 -17.79 -2.86 -18.61
C ALA A 126 -18.20 -1.67 -17.70
N PRO A 127 -17.24 -0.91 -17.15
CA PRO A 127 -17.56 0.21 -16.30
C PRO A 127 -18.39 1.23 -17.09
N SER A 128 -19.45 1.78 -16.47
CA SER A 128 -20.27 2.81 -17.12
C SER A 128 -19.74 4.21 -16.80
N LEU A 129 -20.08 5.20 -17.62
CA LEU A 129 -19.74 6.61 -17.34
C LEU A 129 -20.31 7.11 -16.01
N ARG A 130 -21.49 6.62 -15.60
CA ARG A 130 -22.04 6.91 -14.28
C ARG A 130 -21.15 6.35 -13.17
N LYS A 131 -20.68 5.10 -13.31
CA LYS A 131 -19.75 4.50 -12.34
C LYS A 131 -18.44 5.27 -12.25
N LEU A 132 -17.89 5.77 -13.37
CA LEU A 132 -16.70 6.62 -13.34
C LEU A 132 -16.95 7.93 -12.57
N ARG A 133 -18.05 8.64 -12.82
CA ARG A 133 -18.38 9.85 -12.04
C ARG A 133 -18.54 9.58 -10.55
N ASP A 134 -19.23 8.49 -10.21
CA ASP A 134 -19.45 8.11 -8.81
C ASP A 134 -18.12 7.76 -8.13
N LEU A 135 -17.20 7.12 -8.86
CA LEU A 135 -15.84 6.86 -8.39
C LEU A 135 -15.08 8.16 -8.11
N GLU A 136 -15.04 9.08 -9.08
CA GLU A 136 -14.33 10.36 -8.95
C GLU A 136 -14.86 11.17 -7.76
N ARG A 137 -16.19 11.21 -7.59
CA ARG A 137 -16.83 11.92 -6.48
C ARG A 137 -16.47 11.32 -5.12
N ARG A 138 -16.47 9.99 -5.00
CA ARG A 138 -16.09 9.31 -3.75
C ARG A 138 -14.61 9.51 -3.44
N ALA A 139 -13.74 9.36 -4.43
CA ALA A 139 -12.31 9.58 -4.29
C ALA A 139 -12.01 11.00 -3.80
N ALA A 140 -12.59 12.02 -4.46
CA ALA A 140 -12.45 13.42 -4.08
C ALA A 140 -12.91 13.69 -2.64
N ALA A 141 -14.03 13.08 -2.21
CA ALA A 141 -14.57 13.25 -0.87
C ALA A 141 -13.68 12.62 0.23
N LEU A 142 -12.85 11.63 -0.11
CA LEU A 142 -11.92 11.00 0.84
C LEU A 142 -10.64 11.83 1.04
N ARG A 143 -10.21 12.59 0.04
CA ARG A 143 -8.89 13.27 0.06
C ARG A 143 -8.66 14.20 1.24
N PRO A 144 -9.62 15.04 1.71
CA PRO A 144 -9.39 15.90 2.86
C PRO A 144 -8.93 15.15 4.11
N ARG A 145 -9.54 14.00 4.42
CA ARG A 145 -9.18 13.19 5.59
C ARG A 145 -7.77 12.59 5.46
N GLN A 146 -7.36 12.27 4.25
CA GLN A 146 -6.03 11.71 3.96
C GLN A 146 -4.91 12.74 4.07
N THR A 147 -5.23 14.03 4.27
CA THR A 147 -4.22 15.07 4.53
C THR A 147 -3.87 15.22 6.01
N GLU A 148 -4.59 14.55 6.90
CA GLU A 148 -4.37 14.65 8.35
C GLU A 148 -3.07 13.91 8.74
N GLY A 149 -2.15 14.62 9.40
CA GLY A 149 -0.94 14.01 9.98
C GLY A 149 0.16 13.62 9.00
N VAL A 150 0.03 13.94 7.70
CA VAL A 150 1.07 13.71 6.69
C VAL A 150 1.96 14.93 6.47
N SER A 151 3.10 14.75 5.82
CA SER A 151 3.97 15.88 5.44
C SER A 151 3.24 16.95 4.61
N PRO A 152 3.56 18.26 4.75
CA PRO A 152 2.89 19.32 3.98
C PRO A 152 2.98 19.12 2.47
N ALA A 153 4.11 18.61 1.99
CA ALA A 153 4.31 18.32 0.58
C ALA A 153 3.38 17.21 0.07
N LEU A 154 3.13 16.16 0.87
CA LEU A 154 2.17 15.11 0.51
C LEU A 154 0.73 15.60 0.64
N ALA A 155 0.40 16.35 1.70
CA ALA A 155 -0.93 16.94 1.88
C ALA A 155 -1.32 17.81 0.67
N GLN A 156 -0.41 18.65 0.18
CA GLN A 156 -0.62 19.44 -1.03
C GLN A 156 -0.89 18.57 -2.26
N LEU A 157 -0.11 17.50 -2.46
CA LEU A 157 -0.32 16.57 -3.57
C LEU A 157 -1.71 15.90 -3.49
N ILE A 158 -2.09 15.40 -2.31
CA ILE A 158 -3.39 14.77 -2.06
C ILE A 158 -4.53 15.76 -2.34
N ALA A 159 -4.40 17.02 -1.90
CA ALA A 159 -5.37 18.07 -2.18
C ALA A 159 -5.49 18.37 -3.69
N CYS A 160 -4.37 18.47 -4.42
CA CYS A 160 -4.37 18.65 -5.86
C CYS A 160 -5.04 17.47 -6.60
N ILE A 161 -4.78 16.24 -6.15
CA ILE A 161 -5.42 15.04 -6.68
C ILE A 161 -6.94 15.11 -6.44
N GLY A 162 -7.37 15.43 -5.22
CA GLY A 162 -8.80 15.53 -4.87
C GLY A 162 -9.54 16.60 -5.66
N ALA A 163 -8.90 17.75 -5.89
CA ALA A 163 -9.47 18.80 -6.75
C ALA A 163 -9.64 18.33 -8.21
N CYS A 164 -8.67 17.59 -8.74
CA CYS A 164 -8.73 17.01 -10.08
C CYS A 164 -9.86 15.98 -10.21
N GLU A 165 -9.99 15.09 -9.21
CA GLU A 165 -11.08 14.10 -9.13
C GLU A 165 -12.45 14.78 -9.03
N ALA A 166 -12.58 15.82 -8.21
CA ALA A 166 -13.81 16.60 -8.11
C ALA A 166 -14.18 17.22 -9.47
N ALA A 167 -13.21 17.81 -10.17
CA ALA A 167 -13.41 18.36 -11.52
C ALA A 167 -13.82 17.26 -12.52
N HIS A 168 -13.17 16.10 -12.50
CA HIS A 168 -13.51 14.96 -13.36
C HIS A 168 -14.96 14.48 -13.14
N ALA A 169 -15.42 14.42 -11.88
CA ALA A 169 -16.77 13.99 -11.54
C ALA A 169 -17.86 14.84 -12.24
N VAL A 170 -17.59 16.12 -12.49
CA VAL A 170 -18.50 17.04 -13.20
C VAL A 170 -18.23 17.08 -14.71
N ALA A 171 -16.97 17.01 -15.12
CA ALA A 171 -16.54 17.22 -16.51
C ALA A 171 -16.69 15.97 -17.41
N LEU A 172 -16.83 14.77 -16.85
CA LEU A 172 -17.05 13.55 -17.63
C LEU A 172 -18.28 13.68 -18.55
N PRO A 173 -18.20 13.23 -19.82
CA PRO A 173 -19.26 13.39 -20.80
C PRO A 173 -20.48 12.54 -20.45
N ARG A 174 -21.70 12.98 -20.79
CA ARG A 174 -22.96 12.25 -20.46
C ARG A 174 -23.09 10.93 -21.22
N SER A 175 -22.53 10.85 -22.41
CA SER A 175 -22.47 9.70 -23.31
C SER A 175 -21.08 9.61 -23.97
N LEU A 176 -20.66 8.41 -24.41
CA LEU A 176 -19.38 8.19 -25.11
C LEU A 176 -19.50 8.50 -26.59
#